data_AF-K2FKQ2-F1
#
_entry.id   AF-K2FKQ2-F1
#
_cell.length_a   1.000
_cell.length_b   1.000
_cell.length_c   1.000
_cell.angle_alpha   90.00
_cell.angle_beta   90.00
_cell.angle_gamma   90.00
#
_symmetry.space_group_name_H-M   'P 1'
#
loop_
_entity.id
_entity.type
_entity.pdbx_description
1 polymer ?
#
loop_
_entity_poly.entity_id
_entity_poly.type
_entity_poly.pdbx_seq_one_letter_code
_entity_poly.pdbx_strand_id
1 'polypeptide(L)'
;MLKNFIAKFSQSEKIIFFIVLLFIVGASYLFSIDSRYNNPQYNQDWFALSFSQPQTNNFDFTIENFTSQSDFHWEILTEEKKISEGFAIIAPRNKKEIKIEADIQEKGKITVRVSSPKETGEIYKNIK
;
A
#
# COMPACT_ATOMS: atom_id res chain seq x y z
N MET A 1 21.80 -31.93 32.06
CA MET A 1 20.67 -31.27 32.77
C MET A 1 19.36 -31.32 31.98
N LEU A 2 19.29 -30.81 30.74
CA LEU A 2 18.04 -30.75 29.96
C LEU A 2 17.40 -32.12 29.65
N LYS A 3 18.23 -33.13 29.32
CA LYS A 3 17.75 -34.50 29.03
C LYS A 3 17.00 -35.15 30.19
N ASN A 4 17.41 -34.88 31.44
CA ASN A 4 16.79 -35.46 32.64
C ASN A 4 15.46 -34.78 32.99
N PHE A 5 15.25 -33.55 32.54
CA PHE A 5 14.01 -32.81 32.72
C PHE A 5 12.93 -33.31 31.74
N ILE A 6 13.31 -33.49 30.46
CA ILE A 6 12.41 -33.96 29.40
C ILE A 6 12.00 -35.44 29.62
N ALA A 7 12.88 -36.25 30.21
CA ALA A 7 12.63 -37.68 30.47
C ALA A 7 11.49 -37.94 31.48
N LYS A 8 11.14 -36.96 32.32
CA LYS A 8 10.07 -37.09 33.33
C LYS A 8 8.66 -36.85 32.78
N PHE A 9 8.54 -36.32 31.55
CA PHE A 9 7.25 -36.01 30.94
C PHE A 9 6.69 -37.20 30.16
N SER A 10 5.37 -37.37 30.25
CA SER A 10 4.58 -38.27 29.41
C SER A 10 4.68 -37.88 27.93
N GLN A 11 4.29 -38.78 27.03
CA GLN A 11 4.34 -38.51 25.58
C GLN A 11 3.46 -37.31 25.19
N SER A 12 2.28 -37.18 25.81
CA SER A 12 1.37 -36.06 25.57
C SER A 12 1.98 -34.72 25.99
N GLU A 13 2.66 -34.67 27.14
CA GLU A 13 3.32 -33.45 27.62
C GLU A 13 4.50 -33.04 26.72
N LYS A 14 5.24 -34.00 26.16
CA LYS A 14 6.30 -33.73 25.17
C LYS A 14 5.75 -33.14 23.88
N ILE A 15 4.61 -33.65 23.39
CA ILE A 15 3.93 -33.13 22.20
C ILE A 15 3.46 -31.70 22.45
N ILE A 16 2.83 -31.44 23.60
CA ILE A 16 2.37 -30.10 23.97
C ILE A 16 3.56 -29.13 24.04
N PHE A 17 4.65 -29.52 24.70
CA PHE A 17 5.85 -28.69 24.79
C PHE A 17 6.44 -28.37 23.41
N PHE A 18 6.49 -29.36 22.52
CA PHE A 18 6.96 -29.17 21.15
C PHE A 18 6.09 -28.18 20.36
N ILE A 19 4.76 -28.30 20.46
CA ILE A 19 3.82 -27.38 19.80
C ILE A 19 3.98 -25.95 20.33
N VAL A 20 4.09 -25.78 21.65
CA VAL A 20 4.31 -24.46 22.27
C VAL A 20 5.64 -23.86 21.80
N LEU A 21 6.71 -24.66 21.73
CA LEU A 21 7.99 -24.20 21.22
C LEU A 21 7.89 -23.77 19.75
N LEU A 22 7.21 -24.56 18.92
CA LEU A 22 7.02 -24.26 17.50
C LEU A 22 6.19 -22.98 17.31
N PHE A 23 5.17 -22.78 18.15
CA PHE A 23 4.38 -21.55 18.18
C PHE A 23 5.21 -20.33 18.57
N ILE A 24 6.03 -20.42 19.62
CA ILE A 24 6.90 -19.31 20.06
C ILE A 24 7.90 -18.95 18.96
N VAL A 25 8.53 -19.95 18.33
CA VAL A 25 9.48 -19.73 17.23
C VAL A 25 8.77 -19.09 16.03
N GLY A 26 7.60 -19.60 15.65
CA GLY A 26 6.80 -19.06 14.56
C GLY A 26 6.36 -17.62 14.80
N ALA A 27 5.84 -17.32 16.00
CA ALA A 27 5.44 -15.96 16.38
C ALA A 27 6.62 -14.99 16.42
N SER A 28 7.77 -15.43 16.94
CA SER A 28 8.99 -14.61 16.99
C SER A 28 9.52 -14.32 15.58
N TYR A 29 9.47 -15.31 14.68
CA TYR A 29 9.84 -15.12 13.28
C TYR A 29 8.92 -14.11 12.59
N LEU A 30 7.60 -14.28 12.73
CA LEU A 30 6.61 -13.35 12.17
C LEU A 30 6.82 -11.92 12.70
N PHE A 31 7.03 -11.76 14.00
CA PHE A 31 7.27 -10.45 14.60
C PHE A 31 8.58 -9.80 14.10
N SER A 32 9.63 -10.61 13.86
CA SER A 32 10.90 -10.11 13.32
C SER A 32 10.76 -9.57 11.89
N ILE A 33 10.00 -10.26 11.03
CA ILE A 33 9.75 -9.80 9.66
C ILE A 33 8.75 -8.64 9.59
N ASP A 34 7.82 -8.56 10.56
CA ASP A 34 6.79 -7.51 10.61
C ASP A 34 7.39 -6.10 10.56
N SER A 35 8.48 -5.88 11.30
CA SER A 35 9.21 -4.60 11.30
C SER A 35 9.79 -4.19 9.94
N ARG A 36 10.04 -5.15 9.04
CA ARG A 36 10.57 -4.90 7.70
C ARG A 36 9.47 -4.68 6.67
N TYR A 37 8.34 -5.38 6.78
CA TYR A 37 7.23 -5.27 5.83
C TYR A 37 6.24 -4.16 6.17
N ASN A 38 6.10 -3.78 7.45
CA ASN A 38 5.29 -2.64 7.88
C ASN A 38 6.05 -1.32 7.86
N ASN A 39 7.31 -1.30 7.43
CA ASN A 39 8.00 -0.06 7.14
C ASN A 39 7.70 0.33 5.69
N PRO A 40 6.82 1.33 5.45
CA PRO A 40 6.60 1.87 4.12
C PRO A 40 7.80 2.71 3.64
N GLN A 41 9.04 2.33 3.98
CA GLN A 41 10.28 2.86 3.42
C GLN A 41 11.29 1.75 3.10
N TYR A 42 10.99 0.48 3.42
CA TYR A 42 11.91 -0.64 3.17
C TYR A 42 11.78 -1.16 1.73
N ASN A 43 12.88 -1.05 0.96
CA ASN A 43 13.05 -1.61 -0.39
C ASN A 43 12.02 -1.13 -1.43
N GLN A 44 11.75 0.17 -1.44
CA GLN A 44 10.60 0.72 -2.15
C GLN A 44 10.93 1.27 -3.53
N ASP A 45 10.27 0.71 -4.52
CA ASP A 45 10.14 1.24 -5.87
C ASP A 45 8.65 1.21 -6.21
N TRP A 46 7.84 1.95 -5.44
CA TRP A 46 6.41 2.10 -5.64
C TRP A 46 5.94 3.54 -5.34
N PHE A 47 4.74 3.92 -5.78
CA PHE A 47 4.05 5.15 -5.35
C PHE A 47 2.63 4.87 -4.84
N ALA A 48 2.15 5.74 -3.96
CA ALA A 48 0.81 5.68 -3.38
C ALA A 48 -0.11 6.72 -4.02
N LEU A 49 -1.39 6.38 -4.16
CA LEU A 49 -2.45 7.30 -4.58
C LEU A 49 -3.54 7.36 -3.52
N SER A 50 -4.05 8.56 -3.26
CA SER A 50 -5.18 8.77 -2.35
C SER A 50 -5.99 10.01 -2.74
N PHE A 51 -7.30 9.97 -2.54
CA PHE A 51 -8.12 11.18 -2.69
C PHE A 51 -7.93 12.09 -1.48
N SER A 52 -7.75 13.39 -1.71
CA SER A 52 -7.61 14.38 -0.63
C SER A 52 -8.87 14.46 0.23
N GLN A 53 -10.05 14.34 -0.40
CA GLN A 53 -11.34 14.35 0.28
C GLN A 53 -12.22 13.19 -0.20
N PRO A 54 -12.04 11.97 0.35
CA PRO A 54 -12.67 10.76 -0.18
C PRO A 54 -14.21 10.78 -0.13
N GLN A 55 -14.79 11.53 0.82
CA GLN A 55 -16.25 11.59 1.05
C GLN A 55 -16.99 12.63 0.21
N THR A 56 -16.26 13.47 -0.53
CA THR A 56 -16.85 14.55 -1.33
C THR A 56 -16.71 14.24 -2.82
N ASN A 57 -17.46 14.99 -3.64
CA ASN A 57 -17.30 15.01 -5.09
C ASN A 57 -16.05 15.80 -5.55
N ASN A 58 -15.11 16.09 -4.65
CA ASN A 58 -13.81 16.59 -5.01
C ASN A 58 -12.92 15.42 -5.49
N PHE A 59 -12.27 15.62 -6.63
CA PHE A 59 -11.36 14.67 -7.27
C PHE A 59 -9.89 14.99 -7.07
N ASP A 60 -9.57 16.02 -6.27
CA ASP A 60 -8.23 16.28 -5.77
C ASP A 60 -7.63 15.00 -5.18
N PHE A 61 -6.38 14.74 -5.53
CA PHE A 61 -5.69 13.53 -5.13
C PHE A 61 -4.22 13.81 -4.83
N THR A 62 -3.64 12.96 -4.00
CA THR A 62 -2.23 13.01 -3.62
C THR A 62 -1.49 11.84 -4.25
N ILE A 63 -0.35 12.13 -4.85
CA ILE A 63 0.66 11.15 -5.25
C ILE A 63 1.78 11.21 -4.21
N GLU A 64 2.06 10.09 -3.54
CA GLU A 64 3.20 9.94 -2.62
C GLU A 64 4.25 9.03 -3.25
N ASN A 65 5.44 9.58 -3.48
CA ASN A 65 6.48 8.94 -4.26
C ASN A 65 7.52 8.28 -3.36
N PHE A 66 7.55 6.94 -3.34
CA PHE A 66 8.63 6.17 -2.71
C PHE A 66 9.61 5.57 -3.73
N THR A 67 9.45 5.90 -5.02
CA THR A 67 10.35 5.49 -6.10
C THR A 67 11.59 6.39 -6.20
N SER A 68 12.52 6.02 -7.08
CA SER A 68 13.64 6.87 -7.51
C SER A 68 13.29 7.83 -8.66
N GLN A 69 12.15 7.64 -9.31
CA GLN A 69 11.69 8.47 -10.43
C GLN A 69 11.03 9.75 -9.90
N SER A 70 11.01 10.81 -10.68
CA SER A 70 10.35 12.08 -10.29
C SER A 70 9.20 12.48 -11.21
N ASP A 71 9.13 11.91 -12.40
CA ASP A 71 8.16 12.29 -13.42
C ASP A 71 6.95 11.39 -13.36
N PHE A 72 5.79 12.00 -13.11
CA PHE A 72 4.50 11.33 -13.09
C PHE A 72 3.57 11.99 -14.10
N HIS A 73 2.93 11.17 -14.92
CA HIS A 73 1.80 11.57 -15.75
C HIS A 73 0.51 11.11 -15.09
N TRP A 74 -0.52 11.94 -15.08
CA TRP A 74 -1.80 11.60 -14.49
C TRP A 74 -2.93 11.87 -15.47
N GLU A 75 -3.99 11.07 -15.36
CA GLU A 75 -5.19 11.13 -16.19
C GLU A 75 -6.43 10.95 -15.31
N ILE A 76 -7.48 11.68 -15.64
CA ILE A 76 -8.82 11.50 -15.08
C ILE A 76 -9.69 10.89 -16.17
N LEU A 77 -10.32 9.74 -15.87
CA LEU A 77 -11.15 9.00 -16.81
C LEU A 77 -12.57 8.80 -16.26
N THR A 78 -13.58 8.89 -17.13
CA THR A 78 -14.93 8.34 -16.88
C THR A 78 -15.24 7.32 -17.94
N GLU A 79 -15.75 6.16 -17.55
CA GLU A 79 -16.12 5.11 -18.51
C GLU A 79 -15.05 4.90 -19.61
N GLU A 80 -13.77 4.96 -19.20
CA GLU A 80 -12.57 4.85 -20.07
C GLU A 80 -12.27 6.04 -21.00
N LYS A 81 -13.13 7.06 -21.03
CA LYS A 81 -12.87 8.34 -21.71
C LYS A 81 -12.05 9.27 -20.84
N LYS A 82 -10.94 9.77 -21.38
CA LYS A 82 -10.11 10.79 -20.73
C LYS A 82 -10.82 12.15 -20.69
N ILE A 83 -10.94 12.74 -19.50
CA ILE A 83 -11.49 14.09 -19.30
C ILE A 83 -10.38 15.13 -19.09
N SER A 84 -9.34 14.75 -18.37
CA SER A 84 -8.27 15.66 -17.96
C SER A 84 -6.97 14.87 -17.81
N GLU A 85 -5.85 15.55 -17.99
CA GLU A 85 -4.53 14.99 -17.77
C GLU A 85 -3.52 16.08 -17.43
N GLY A 86 -2.38 15.65 -16.92
CA GLY A 86 -1.26 16.53 -16.69
C GLY A 86 -0.02 15.80 -16.21
N PHE A 87 0.99 16.60 -15.86
CA PHE A 87 2.27 16.10 -15.38
C PHE A 87 2.56 16.66 -13.99
N ALA A 88 3.24 15.86 -13.18
CA ALA A 88 3.69 16.23 -11.86
C ALA A 88 5.14 15.76 -11.66
N ILE A 89 6.00 16.71 -11.31
CA ILE A 89 7.35 16.41 -10.83
C ILE A 89 7.27 16.30 -9.30
N ILE A 90 7.62 15.12 -8.78
CA ILE A 90 7.55 14.79 -7.35
C ILE A 90 8.88 14.16 -6.96
N ALA A 91 9.67 14.86 -6.16
CA ALA A 91 10.97 14.35 -5.71
C ALA A 91 10.82 13.01 -4.95
N PRO A 92 11.83 12.13 -4.97
CA PRO A 92 11.83 10.89 -4.20
C PRO A 92 11.54 11.14 -2.72
N ARG A 93 10.71 10.29 -2.13
CA ARG A 93 10.24 10.39 -0.73
C ARG A 93 9.47 11.67 -0.43
N ASN A 94 8.77 12.21 -1.41
CA ASN A 94 7.93 13.38 -1.24
C ASN A 94 6.52 13.09 -1.77
N LYS A 95 5.58 13.98 -1.46
CA LYS A 95 4.21 13.89 -1.94
C LYS A 95 3.76 15.21 -2.53
N LYS A 96 2.83 15.12 -3.47
CA LYS A 96 2.21 16.27 -4.09
C LYS A 96 0.71 16.07 -4.21
N GLU A 97 -0.03 17.07 -3.76
CA GLU A 97 -1.45 17.18 -4.01
C GLU A 97 -1.66 17.78 -5.40
N ILE A 98 -2.49 17.13 -6.20
CA ILE A 98 -2.95 17.56 -7.51
C ILE A 98 -4.37 18.07 -7.34
N LYS A 99 -4.55 19.35 -7.66
CA LYS A 99 -5.86 20.01 -7.64
C LYS A 99 -6.50 19.87 -9.00
N ILE A 100 -7.73 19.36 -9.02
CA ILE A 100 -8.50 19.16 -10.24
C ILE A 100 -9.49 20.31 -10.36
N GLU A 101 -9.19 21.24 -11.27
CA GLU A 101 -10.04 22.40 -11.56
C GLU A 101 -11.21 22.05 -12.50
N ALA A 102 -11.25 20.82 -13.01
CA ALA A 102 -12.32 20.37 -13.89
C ALA A 102 -13.61 20.15 -13.11
N ASP A 103 -14.69 20.79 -13.56
CA ASP A 103 -16.05 20.51 -13.08
C ASP A 103 -16.54 19.19 -13.68
N ILE A 104 -16.28 18.09 -12.97
CA ILE A 104 -16.67 16.75 -13.41
C ILE A 104 -18.14 16.52 -13.03
N GLN A 105 -19.04 16.84 -13.95
CA GLN A 105 -20.49 16.63 -13.81
C GLN A 105 -20.94 15.22 -14.22
N GLU A 106 -20.01 14.39 -14.70
CA GLU A 106 -20.31 13.05 -15.20
C GLU A 106 -20.63 12.08 -14.04
N LYS A 107 -21.72 11.33 -14.20
CA LYS A 107 -22.12 10.28 -13.25
C LYS A 107 -21.38 8.99 -13.53
N GLY A 108 -21.27 8.13 -12.52
CA GLY A 108 -20.64 6.82 -12.65
C GLY A 108 -19.22 6.76 -12.10
N LYS A 109 -18.41 5.84 -12.63
CA LYS A 109 -17.05 5.57 -12.15
C LYS A 109 -16.08 6.60 -12.71
N ILE A 110 -15.48 7.39 -11.82
CA ILE A 110 -14.36 8.27 -12.13
C ILE A 110 -13.08 7.63 -11.62
N THR A 111 -12.11 7.50 -12.51
CA THR A 111 -10.82 6.86 -12.24
C THR A 111 -9.72 7.90 -12.37
N VAL A 112 -8.87 7.99 -11.36
CA VAL A 112 -7.58 8.69 -11.43
C VAL A 112 -6.54 7.63 -11.75
N ARG A 113 -5.87 7.79 -12.89
CA ARG A 113 -4.74 6.95 -13.29
C ARG A 113 -3.47 7.78 -13.20
N VAL A 114 -2.43 7.21 -12.60
CA VAL A 114 -1.11 7.82 -12.55
C VAL A 114 -0.10 6.84 -13.10
N SER A 115 0.76 7.31 -14.00
CA SER A 115 1.80 6.53 -14.64
C SER A 115 3.16 7.13 -14.31
N SER A 116 4.06 6.26 -13.86
CA SER A 116 5.50 6.51 -13.79
C SER A 116 6.19 5.74 -14.93
N PRO A 117 7.51 5.93 -15.16
CA PRO A 117 8.25 5.14 -16.15
C PRO A 117 8.24 3.63 -15.93
N LYS A 118 7.93 3.15 -14.71
CA LYS A 118 8.03 1.73 -14.34
C LYS A 118 6.68 1.07 -14.05
N GLU A 119 5.71 1.83 -13.58
CA GLU A 119 4.43 1.32 -13.12
C GLU A 119 3.30 2.33 -13.27
N THR A 120 2.08 1.82 -13.34
CA THR A 120 0.84 2.59 -13.38
C THR A 120 -0.04 2.16 -12.21
N GLY A 121 -0.62 3.14 -11.53
CA GLY A 121 -1.52 2.96 -10.39
C GLY A 121 -2.83 3.68 -10.61
N GLU A 122 -3.91 3.16 -10.02
CA GLU A 122 -5.26 3.72 -10.18
C GLU A 122 -6.01 3.78 -8.85
N ILE A 123 -6.79 4.84 -8.67
CA ILE A 123 -7.83 4.95 -7.64
C ILE A 123 -9.13 5.40 -8.29
N TYR A 124 -10.28 5.04 -7.72
CA TYR A 124 -11.56 5.42 -8.29
C TYR A 124 -12.58 5.80 -7.23
N LYS A 125 -13.57 6.58 -7.67
CA LYS A 125 -14.80 6.89 -6.94
C LYS A 125 -15.99 6.65 -7.85
N ASN A 126 -17.12 6.27 -7.27
CA ASN A 126 -18.39 6.19 -7.96
C ASN A 126 -19.26 7.37 -7.55
N ILE A 127 -19.62 8.26 -8.48
CA ILE A 127 -20.64 9.28 -8.24
C ILE A 127 -22.02 8.70 -8.58
N LYS A 128 -23.00 8.91 -7.71
CA LYS A 128 -24.42 8.59 -7.93
C LYS A 128 -25.18 9.76 -8.56
#